data_AF-A0A7K5DHS2-F1
#
_entry.id   AF-A0A7K5DHS2-F1
#
_cell.length_a   1.000
_cell.length_b   1.000
_cell.length_c   1.000
_cell.angle_alpha   90.00
_cell.angle_beta   90.00
_cell.angle_gamma   90.00
#
_symmetry.space_group_name_H-M   'P 1'
#
loop_
_entity.id
_entity.type
_entity.pdbx_description
1 polymer ?
#
loop_
_entity_poly.entity_id
_entity_poly.type
_entity_poly.pdbx_seq_one_letter_code
_entity_poly.pdbx_strand_id
1 'polypeptide(L)'
;LGFAFIQHPSLMFEQEVKTLYNSILSDKNCSVNLKIQVLKNLQTYLQEEDTRMQQADRDWKKVAKQEDLKEMGDISSGMSSSIMQLYLKQVLEAFFHNQSSVRHFALNVIALTLNQGLIHPVQCVPYLIAMGTDPEPSMRNKADQQLVEIDKKYAGFIHMKAVAGMKMSYQVQQAINTCPKDPVRGFRHDESSNALCSHLYSMIRGNRQHRRAFLISLLNLFDDTAKTEVNMLLYIADNLACFPYQTQEEPLFIMHHIDITLSVSGSNLLQSFKESMVKDKKKERKPSSDEETESDSNSGSESESEEEASKPRRLRKRVNSESDSDEENDINAVMKCLPENSAPLIEFANVSQGILLLLMLKQHLKNLCGFSDSKIQKYSPSESAKVYDKAINRKTGVHFHPKQTLDFLRSDMANSKITEEVKRSIVKQYLD
;
A
#
# COMPACT_ATOMS: atom_id res chain seq x y z
N LEU A 1 -15.04 -11.50 36.53
CA LEU A 1 -14.98 -12.33 35.30
C LEU A 1 -13.57 -12.80 34.98
N GLY A 2 -12.61 -11.91 34.67
CA GLY A 2 -11.23 -12.31 34.33
C GLY A 2 -10.60 -13.34 35.28
N PHE A 3 -10.64 -13.09 36.60
CA PHE A 3 -10.15 -14.05 37.60
C PHE A 3 -10.90 -15.39 37.60
N ALA A 4 -12.21 -15.40 37.34
CA ALA A 4 -12.99 -16.63 37.26
C ALA A 4 -12.61 -17.45 36.02
N PHE A 5 -12.28 -16.80 34.90
CA PHE A 5 -11.86 -17.49 33.68
C PHE A 5 -10.49 -18.14 33.78
N ILE A 6 -9.61 -17.65 34.66
CA ILE A 6 -8.31 -18.29 34.94
C ILE A 6 -8.53 -19.68 35.58
N GLN A 7 -9.47 -19.76 36.53
CA GLN A 7 -9.81 -21.01 37.21
C GLN A 7 -10.70 -21.92 36.35
N HIS A 8 -11.63 -21.35 35.59
CA HIS A 8 -12.60 -22.05 34.77
C HIS A 8 -12.57 -21.53 33.32
N PRO A 9 -11.56 -21.90 32.52
CA PRO A 9 -11.37 -21.40 31.15
C PRO A 9 -12.48 -21.81 30.19
N SER A 10 -13.22 -22.89 30.47
CA SER A 10 -14.37 -23.32 29.67
C SER A 10 -15.46 -22.24 29.54
N LEU A 11 -15.57 -21.35 30.54
CA LEU A 11 -16.53 -20.25 30.52
C LEU A 11 -16.26 -19.23 29.39
N MET A 12 -15.03 -19.17 28.86
CA MET A 12 -14.71 -18.30 27.72
C MET A 12 -15.33 -18.78 26.40
N PHE A 13 -15.85 -20.02 26.33
CA PHE A 13 -16.59 -20.53 25.17
C PHE A 13 -18.07 -20.15 25.17
N GLU A 14 -18.60 -19.73 26.31
CA GLU A 14 -20.01 -19.39 26.44
C GLU A 14 -20.38 -18.21 25.53
N GLN A 15 -21.53 -18.33 24.87
CA GLN A 15 -21.93 -17.38 23.84
C GLN A 15 -22.10 -15.96 24.38
N GLU A 16 -22.53 -15.82 25.63
CA GLU A 16 -22.65 -14.53 26.32
C GLU A 16 -21.28 -13.86 26.51
N VAL A 17 -20.28 -14.61 26.97
CA VAL A 17 -18.92 -14.12 27.18
C VAL A 17 -18.27 -13.75 25.86
N LYS A 18 -18.42 -14.61 24.84
CA LYS A 18 -17.92 -14.34 23.49
C LYS A 18 -18.50 -13.05 22.94
N THR A 19 -19.82 -12.87 23.06
CA THR A 19 -20.51 -11.67 22.57
C THR A 19 -20.06 -10.43 23.34
N LEU A 20 -19.91 -10.52 24.66
CA LEU A 20 -19.43 -9.44 25.51
C LEU A 20 -18.03 -8.97 25.12
N TYR A 21 -17.06 -9.90 25.04
CA TYR A 21 -15.66 -9.56 24.75
C TYR A 21 -15.50 -9.01 23.33
N ASN A 22 -16.16 -9.63 22.34
CA ASN A 22 -16.11 -9.16 20.97
C ASN A 22 -16.77 -7.79 20.82
N SER A 23 -17.92 -7.55 21.47
CA SER A 23 -18.59 -6.24 21.46
C SER A 23 -17.69 -5.14 22.05
N ILE A 24 -17.08 -5.39 23.21
CA ILE A 24 -16.17 -4.43 23.86
C ILE A 24 -14.97 -4.09 22.96
N LEU A 25 -14.34 -5.10 22.33
CA LEU A 25 -13.16 -4.88 21.49
C LEU A 25 -13.51 -4.18 20.17
N SER A 26 -14.60 -4.60 19.51
CA SER A 26 -15.02 -4.07 18.21
C SER A 26 -15.63 -2.66 18.27
N ASP A 27 -16.40 -2.36 19.31
CA ASP A 27 -17.13 -1.09 19.37
C ASP A 27 -16.18 0.09 19.56
N LYS A 28 -16.20 1.05 18.63
CA LYS A 28 -15.39 2.27 18.66
C LYS A 28 -15.76 3.20 19.82
N ASN A 29 -17.01 3.14 20.29
CA ASN A 29 -17.52 3.99 21.37
C ASN A 29 -17.33 3.38 22.76
N CYS A 30 -16.89 2.12 22.83
CA CYS A 30 -16.65 1.47 24.11
C CYS A 30 -15.47 2.11 24.86
N SER A 31 -15.56 2.12 26.19
CA SER A 31 -14.52 2.69 27.05
C SER A 31 -13.16 2.04 26.80
N VAL A 32 -12.14 2.87 26.61
CA VAL A 32 -10.74 2.45 26.49
C VAL A 32 -10.32 1.55 27.66
N ASN A 33 -10.78 1.84 28.88
CA ASN A 33 -10.47 1.06 30.06
C ASN A 33 -11.06 -0.35 29.99
N LEU A 34 -12.26 -0.52 29.41
CA LEU A 34 -12.87 -1.83 29.21
C LEU A 34 -12.10 -2.65 28.18
N LYS A 35 -11.67 -2.03 27.06
CA LYS A 35 -10.82 -2.69 26.06
C LYS A 35 -9.51 -3.17 26.67
N ILE A 36 -8.83 -2.31 27.42
CA ILE A 36 -7.61 -2.65 28.16
C ILE A 36 -7.87 -3.80 29.12
N GLN A 37 -8.98 -3.77 29.86
CA GLN A 37 -9.30 -4.81 30.83
C GLN A 37 -9.55 -6.17 30.16
N VAL A 38 -10.23 -6.22 29.01
CA VAL A 38 -10.42 -7.45 28.23
C VAL A 38 -9.07 -8.00 27.76
N LEU A 39 -8.22 -7.17 27.16
CA LEU A 39 -6.90 -7.59 26.70
C LEU A 39 -6.02 -8.07 27.87
N LYS A 40 -6.07 -7.38 29.01
CA LYS A 40 -5.34 -7.76 30.23
C LYS A 40 -5.84 -9.09 30.81
N ASN A 41 -7.14 -9.36 30.75
CA ASN A 41 -7.69 -10.65 31.18
C ASN A 41 -7.14 -11.79 30.31
N LEU A 42 -7.13 -11.62 28.98
CA LEU A 42 -6.53 -12.60 28.05
C LEU A 42 -5.04 -12.77 28.30
N GLN A 43 -4.30 -11.68 28.46
CA GLN A 43 -2.87 -11.71 28.78
C GLN A 43 -2.60 -12.49 30.06
N THR A 44 -3.33 -12.18 31.14
CA THR A 44 -3.13 -12.83 32.44
C THR A 44 -3.45 -14.32 32.36
N TYR A 45 -4.53 -14.69 31.65
CA TYR A 45 -4.87 -16.09 31.41
C TYR A 45 -3.75 -16.86 30.70
N LEU A 46 -3.21 -16.33 29.60
CA LEU A 46 -2.14 -16.98 28.84
C LEU A 46 -0.84 -17.14 29.65
N GLN A 47 -0.53 -16.18 30.52
CA GLN A 47 0.66 -16.23 31.38
C GLN A 47 0.51 -17.27 32.50
N GLU A 48 -0.66 -17.31 33.14
CA GLU A 48 -0.96 -18.26 34.21
C GLU A 48 -1.02 -19.70 33.66
N GLU A 49 -1.60 -19.87 32.48
CA GLU A 49 -1.71 -21.17 31.83
C GLU A 49 -0.32 -21.74 31.46
N ASP A 50 0.54 -20.92 30.85
CA ASP A 50 1.92 -21.30 30.55
C ASP A 50 2.72 -21.62 31.83
N THR A 51 2.58 -20.82 32.89
CA THR A 51 3.24 -21.07 34.18
C THR A 51 2.76 -22.39 34.80
N ARG A 52 1.45 -22.65 34.76
CA ARG A 52 0.84 -23.87 35.27
C ARG A 52 1.29 -25.09 34.47
N MET A 53 1.34 -24.99 33.14
CA MET A 53 1.82 -26.06 32.26
C MET A 53 3.29 -26.39 32.52
N GLN A 54 4.15 -25.37 32.64
CA GLN A 54 5.57 -25.56 32.99
C GLN A 54 5.77 -26.19 34.37
N GLN A 55 4.95 -25.83 35.35
CA GLN A 55 5.02 -26.42 36.68
C GLN A 55 4.56 -27.89 36.67
N ALA A 56 3.48 -28.19 35.96
CA ALA A 56 2.98 -29.55 35.80
C ALA A 56 4.02 -30.47 35.12
N ASP A 57 4.71 -29.97 34.10
CA ASP A 57 5.80 -30.70 33.44
C ASP A 57 6.97 -30.99 34.40
N ARG A 58 7.37 -30.02 35.23
CA ARG A 58 8.40 -30.23 36.27
C ARG A 58 8.00 -31.31 37.29
N ASP A 59 6.73 -31.34 37.65
CA ASP A 59 6.17 -32.28 38.62
C ASP A 59 5.71 -33.61 38.00
N TRP A 60 5.83 -33.78 36.67
CA TRP A 60 5.38 -34.96 35.93
C TRP A 60 5.84 -36.27 36.57
N LYS A 61 7.10 -36.34 37.02
CA LYS A 61 7.67 -37.54 37.66
C LYS A 61 6.90 -38.02 38.89
N LYS A 62 6.17 -37.13 39.59
CA LYS A 62 5.37 -37.45 40.77
C LYS A 62 4.03 -38.09 40.39
N VAL A 63 3.45 -37.67 39.27
CA VAL A 63 2.10 -38.08 38.82
C VAL A 63 2.13 -39.12 37.70
N ALA A 64 3.27 -39.32 37.04
CA ALA A 64 3.41 -40.21 35.88
C ALA A 64 2.99 -41.68 36.13
N LYS A 65 3.01 -42.14 37.38
CA LYS A 65 2.58 -43.50 37.75
C LYS A 65 1.06 -43.65 37.92
N GLN A 66 0.34 -42.53 37.99
CA GLN A 66 -1.11 -42.45 38.20
C GLN A 66 -1.88 -42.08 36.94
N GLU A 67 -1.19 -41.59 35.90
CA GLU A 67 -1.76 -41.25 34.60
C GLU A 67 -2.07 -42.50 33.78
N ASP A 68 -3.23 -42.51 33.11
CA ASP A 68 -3.61 -43.60 32.21
C ASP A 68 -2.84 -43.47 30.89
N LEU A 69 -2.00 -44.47 30.58
CA LEU A 69 -1.24 -44.54 29.33
C LEU A 69 -2.14 -44.54 28.07
N LYS A 70 -3.44 -44.84 28.20
CA LYS A 70 -4.39 -44.86 27.08
C LYS A 70 -5.06 -43.53 26.80
N GLU A 71 -5.01 -42.58 27.74
CA GLU A 71 -5.61 -41.25 27.59
C GLU A 71 -4.52 -40.21 27.35
N MET A 72 -4.45 -39.67 26.13
CA MET A 72 -3.64 -38.48 25.87
C MET A 72 -4.46 -37.26 26.28
N GLY A 73 -4.17 -36.68 27.44
CA GLY A 73 -4.88 -35.55 28.05
C GLY A 73 -4.75 -34.22 27.29
N ASP A 74 -5.15 -34.18 26.01
CA ASP A 74 -4.97 -33.05 25.10
C ASP A 74 -6.04 -31.94 25.24
N ILE A 75 -7.00 -32.11 26.16
CA ILE A 75 -8.13 -31.18 26.33
C ILE A 75 -7.66 -29.85 26.93
N SER A 76 -6.73 -29.87 27.88
CA SER A 76 -6.21 -28.66 28.52
C SER A 76 -5.26 -27.88 27.58
N SER A 77 -4.38 -28.59 26.85
CA SER A 77 -3.47 -28.02 25.84
C SER A 77 -4.22 -27.44 24.64
N GLY A 78 -5.25 -28.12 24.14
CA GLY A 78 -6.09 -27.63 23.05
C GLY A 78 -6.99 -26.43 23.42
N MET A 79 -7.21 -26.19 24.72
CA MET A 79 -8.13 -25.15 25.19
C MET A 79 -7.58 -23.74 24.97
N SER A 80 -6.33 -23.48 25.33
CA SER A 80 -5.67 -22.17 25.16
C SER A 80 -5.64 -21.75 23.68
N SER A 81 -5.32 -22.69 22.78
CA SER A 81 -5.34 -22.43 21.33
C SER A 81 -6.75 -22.10 20.85
N SER A 82 -7.75 -22.89 21.26
CA SER A 82 -9.14 -22.70 20.86
C SER A 82 -9.71 -21.36 21.34
N ILE A 83 -9.42 -20.96 22.59
CA ILE A 83 -9.79 -19.64 23.13
C ILE A 83 -9.15 -18.52 22.30
N MET A 84 -7.85 -18.62 22.01
CA MET A 84 -7.19 -17.59 21.23
C MET A 84 -7.75 -17.48 19.81
N GLN A 85 -8.06 -18.58 19.14
CA GLN A 85 -8.68 -18.56 17.81
C GLN A 85 -10.04 -17.83 17.80
N LEU A 86 -10.81 -17.89 18.90
CA LEU A 86 -12.10 -17.19 19.01
C LEU A 86 -11.96 -15.67 19.08
N TYR A 87 -10.91 -15.16 19.74
CA TYR A 87 -10.73 -13.73 20.00
C TYR A 87 -9.66 -13.07 19.12
N LEU A 88 -8.82 -13.87 18.43
CA LEU A 88 -7.63 -13.41 17.70
C LEU A 88 -7.92 -12.25 16.76
N LYS A 89 -9.00 -12.34 15.97
CA LYS A 89 -9.37 -11.29 15.02
C LYS A 89 -9.55 -9.94 15.73
N GLN A 90 -10.30 -9.91 16.83
CA GLN A 90 -10.58 -8.67 17.55
C GLN A 90 -9.35 -8.13 18.28
N VAL A 91 -8.48 -9.02 18.76
CA VAL A 91 -7.19 -8.62 19.35
C VAL A 91 -6.29 -7.97 18.29
N LEU A 92 -6.23 -8.52 17.08
CA LEU A 92 -5.46 -7.96 15.97
C LEU A 92 -6.02 -6.61 15.50
N GLU A 93 -7.34 -6.48 15.39
CA GLU A 93 -8.00 -5.20 15.05
C GLU A 93 -7.73 -4.09 16.08
N ALA A 94 -7.45 -4.45 17.35
CA ALA A 94 -7.09 -3.48 18.38
C ALA A 94 -5.75 -2.76 18.10
N PHE A 95 -4.94 -3.23 17.14
CA PHE A 95 -3.72 -2.55 16.70
C PHE A 95 -4.02 -1.22 15.98
N PHE A 96 -5.22 -1.05 15.42
CA PHE A 96 -5.65 0.18 14.75
C PHE A 96 -6.33 1.17 15.69
N HIS A 97 -6.18 1.01 17.01
CA HIS A 97 -6.73 1.93 17.99
C HIS A 97 -5.84 3.16 18.16
N ASN A 98 -6.42 4.35 18.35
CA ASN A 98 -5.66 5.61 18.53
C ASN A 98 -4.85 5.65 19.84
N GLN A 99 -5.39 5.08 20.92
CA GLN A 99 -4.73 4.98 22.22
C GLN A 99 -3.59 3.95 22.21
N SER A 100 -2.39 4.40 22.58
CA SER A 100 -1.19 3.55 22.67
C SER A 100 -1.35 2.37 23.65
N SER A 101 -1.99 2.60 24.80
CA SER A 101 -2.21 1.57 25.81
C SER A 101 -2.98 0.35 25.28
N VAL A 102 -4.00 0.57 24.44
CA VAL A 102 -4.77 -0.52 23.82
C VAL A 102 -3.88 -1.33 22.88
N ARG A 103 -3.10 -0.65 22.01
CA ARG A 103 -2.15 -1.30 21.09
C ARG A 103 -1.07 -2.07 21.85
N HIS A 104 -0.56 -1.51 22.94
CA HIS A 104 0.45 -2.14 23.80
C HIS A 104 -0.06 -3.47 24.39
N PHE A 105 -1.25 -3.47 25.01
CA PHE A 105 -1.84 -4.69 25.57
C PHE A 105 -2.17 -5.72 24.47
N ALA A 106 -2.65 -5.28 23.31
CA ALA A 106 -2.90 -6.16 22.18
C ALA A 106 -1.60 -6.83 21.69
N LEU A 107 -0.50 -6.07 21.54
CA LEU A 107 0.81 -6.60 21.16
C LEU A 107 1.34 -7.60 22.19
N ASN A 108 1.12 -7.37 23.49
CA ASN A 108 1.50 -8.32 24.54
C ASN A 108 0.76 -9.65 24.42
N VAL A 109 -0.56 -9.60 24.17
CA VAL A 109 -1.37 -10.81 23.94
C VAL A 109 -0.83 -11.58 22.74
N ILE A 110 -0.66 -10.91 21.59
CA ILE A 110 -0.15 -11.56 20.36
C ILE A 110 1.25 -12.16 20.55
N ALA A 111 2.16 -11.45 21.22
CA ALA A 111 3.50 -11.97 21.49
C ALA A 111 3.46 -13.24 22.36
N LEU A 112 2.62 -13.29 23.39
CA LEU A 112 2.44 -14.51 24.19
C LEU A 112 1.88 -15.66 23.36
N THR A 113 0.85 -15.39 22.56
CA THR A 113 0.21 -16.39 21.69
C THR A 113 1.19 -16.97 20.66
N LEU A 114 2.07 -16.15 20.09
CA LEU A 114 3.09 -16.58 19.12
C LEU A 114 4.23 -17.37 19.80
N ASN A 115 4.70 -16.89 20.96
CA ASN A 115 5.78 -17.56 21.70
C ASN A 115 5.38 -18.95 22.19
N GLN A 116 4.11 -19.12 22.57
CA GLN A 116 3.52 -20.40 22.99
C GLN A 116 3.12 -21.30 21.81
N GLY A 117 3.19 -20.82 20.56
CA GLY A 117 2.84 -21.61 19.37
C GLY A 117 1.35 -21.90 19.22
N LEU A 118 0.47 -21.13 19.88
CA LEU A 118 -0.98 -21.39 19.90
C LEU A 118 -1.68 -21.12 18.56
N ILE A 119 -1.04 -20.35 17.67
CA ILE A 119 -1.58 -19.96 16.37
C ILE A 119 -0.52 -20.03 15.27
N HIS A 120 -0.95 -20.16 14.03
CA HIS A 120 -0.04 -20.07 12.89
C HIS A 120 0.47 -18.62 12.70
N PRO A 121 1.80 -18.36 12.64
CA PRO A 121 2.35 -17.02 12.75
C PRO A 121 2.09 -16.13 11.52
N VAL A 122 1.93 -16.70 10.32
CA VAL A 122 1.80 -15.94 9.06
C VAL A 122 0.63 -14.94 9.06
N GLN A 123 -0.43 -15.20 9.82
CA GLN A 123 -1.60 -14.32 9.89
C GLN A 123 -1.33 -13.05 10.72
N CYS A 124 -0.36 -13.10 11.63
CA CYS A 124 0.02 -11.97 12.49
C CYS A 124 1.11 -11.09 11.85
N VAL A 125 1.85 -11.60 10.87
CA VAL A 125 2.98 -10.89 10.22
C VAL A 125 2.59 -9.48 9.73
N PRO A 126 1.49 -9.28 8.97
CA PRO A 126 1.12 -7.93 8.54
C PRO A 126 0.86 -6.95 9.68
N TYR A 127 0.24 -7.41 10.76
CA TYR A 127 -0.08 -6.60 11.94
C TYR A 127 1.20 -6.24 12.72
N LEU A 128 2.12 -7.19 12.88
CA LEU A 128 3.41 -6.94 13.51
C LEU A 128 4.27 -5.95 12.71
N ILE A 129 4.28 -6.06 11.38
CA ILE A 129 4.92 -5.06 10.49
C ILE A 129 4.32 -3.68 10.73
N ALA A 130 2.99 -3.58 10.83
CA ALA A 130 2.32 -2.31 11.11
C ALA A 130 2.73 -1.72 12.47
N MET A 131 2.83 -2.55 13.52
CA MET A 131 3.31 -2.11 14.85
C MET A 131 4.76 -1.67 14.88
N GLY A 132 5.61 -2.13 13.96
CA GLY A 132 6.98 -1.62 13.78
C GLY A 132 7.02 -0.12 13.41
N THR A 133 5.89 0.46 13.01
CA THR A 133 5.78 1.90 12.68
C THR A 133 5.31 2.77 13.85
N ASP A 134 4.95 2.18 14.99
CA ASP A 134 4.40 2.91 16.14
C ASP A 134 5.36 4.03 16.65
N PRO A 135 4.84 5.19 17.14
CA PRO A 135 5.68 6.22 17.75
C PRO A 135 6.48 5.75 18.97
N GLU A 136 5.99 4.79 19.75
CA GLU A 136 6.66 4.31 20.95
C GLU A 136 7.79 3.30 20.65
N PRO A 137 9.04 3.56 21.07
CA PRO A 137 10.17 2.66 20.82
C PRO A 137 10.00 1.26 21.42
N SER A 138 9.39 1.16 22.60
CA SER A 138 9.14 -0.11 23.30
C SER A 138 8.26 -1.06 22.46
N MET A 139 7.20 -0.52 21.85
CA MET A 139 6.27 -1.27 21.01
C MET A 139 6.95 -1.73 19.71
N ARG A 140 7.69 -0.83 19.05
CA ARG A 140 8.44 -1.18 17.83
C ARG A 140 9.45 -2.28 18.07
N ASN A 141 10.31 -2.12 19.08
CA ASN A 141 11.36 -3.09 19.37
C ASN A 141 10.78 -4.47 19.66
N LYS A 142 9.64 -4.54 20.36
CA LYS A 142 8.96 -5.80 20.64
C LYS A 142 8.34 -6.42 19.38
N ALA A 143 7.72 -5.63 18.51
CA ALA A 143 7.18 -6.11 17.24
C ALA A 143 8.28 -6.61 16.29
N ASP A 144 9.36 -5.85 16.16
CA ASP A 144 10.53 -6.20 15.35
C ASP A 144 11.20 -7.48 15.86
N GLN A 145 11.34 -7.64 17.19
CA GLN A 145 11.84 -8.87 17.78
C GLN A 145 10.98 -10.08 17.40
N GLN A 146 9.65 -9.96 17.47
CA GLN A 146 8.74 -11.03 17.09
C GLN A 146 8.83 -11.36 15.58
N LEU A 147 9.02 -10.36 14.72
CA LEU A 147 9.25 -10.59 13.29
C LEU A 147 10.56 -11.35 13.03
N VAL A 148 11.64 -10.98 13.71
CA VAL A 148 12.93 -11.69 13.61
C VAL A 148 12.82 -13.14 14.07
N GLU A 149 12.11 -13.40 15.17
CA GLU A 149 11.87 -14.75 15.66
C GLU A 149 11.04 -15.60 14.68
N ILE A 150 10.03 -14.99 14.04
CA ILE A 150 9.25 -15.65 12.99
C ILE A 150 10.12 -15.97 11.78
N ASP A 151 10.91 -15.02 11.27
CA ASP A 151 11.74 -15.22 10.08
C ASP A 151 12.81 -16.29 10.31
N LYS A 152 13.38 -16.35 11.52
CA LYS A 152 14.35 -17.38 11.91
C LYS A 152 13.76 -18.80 11.86
N LYS A 153 12.49 -18.97 12.22
CA LYS A 153 11.80 -20.28 12.25
C LYS A 153 11.14 -20.63 10.91
N TYR A 154 10.63 -19.63 10.19
CA TYR A 154 9.80 -19.78 9.00
C TYR A 154 10.27 -18.84 7.88
N ALA A 155 11.32 -19.27 7.17
CA ALA A 155 11.89 -18.49 6.08
C ALA A 155 10.85 -18.17 4.99
N GLY A 156 10.80 -16.90 4.57
CA GLY A 156 9.92 -16.44 3.49
C GLY A 156 8.54 -15.94 3.92
N PHE A 157 8.10 -16.20 5.17
CA PHE A 157 6.80 -15.71 5.66
C PHE A 157 6.71 -14.18 5.64
N ILE A 158 7.81 -13.49 5.98
CA ILE A 158 7.86 -12.03 5.96
C ILE A 158 7.69 -11.49 4.54
N HIS A 159 8.41 -12.07 3.57
CA HIS A 159 8.30 -11.70 2.16
C HIS A 159 6.86 -11.84 1.64
N MET A 160 6.20 -12.97 1.91
CA MET A 160 4.84 -13.25 1.42
C MET A 160 3.79 -12.24 1.92
N LYS A 161 4.08 -11.56 3.02
CA LYS A 161 3.14 -10.64 3.70
C LYS A 161 3.62 -9.19 3.72
N ALA A 162 4.75 -8.86 3.09
CA ALA A 162 5.40 -7.56 3.18
C ALA A 162 4.52 -6.40 2.71
N VAL A 163 3.90 -6.52 1.52
CA VAL A 163 3.04 -5.47 0.94
C VAL A 163 1.78 -5.27 1.78
N ALA A 164 1.16 -6.36 2.25
CA ALA A 164 0.02 -6.29 3.15
C ALA A 164 0.39 -5.60 4.47
N GLY A 165 1.57 -5.91 5.03
CA GLY A 165 2.10 -5.24 6.21
C GLY A 165 2.32 -3.74 5.99
N MET A 166 2.84 -3.31 4.84
CA MET A 166 2.96 -1.88 4.52
C MET A 166 1.61 -1.19 4.41
N LYS A 167 0.61 -1.81 3.76
CA LYS A 167 -0.76 -1.25 3.69
C LYS A 167 -1.38 -1.10 5.08
N MET A 168 -1.18 -2.08 5.97
CA MET A 168 -1.68 -2.01 7.34
C MET A 168 -0.89 -1.01 8.19
N SER A 169 0.41 -0.84 7.94
CA SER A 169 1.20 0.21 8.58
C SER A 169 0.64 1.60 8.27
N TYR A 170 0.24 1.85 7.02
CA TYR A 170 -0.43 3.08 6.62
C TYR A 170 -1.75 3.29 7.37
N GLN A 171 -2.56 2.23 7.54
CA GLN A 171 -3.81 2.30 8.32
C GLN A 171 -3.55 2.60 9.81
N VAL A 172 -2.49 2.02 10.41
CA VAL A 172 -2.09 2.35 11.79
C VAL A 172 -1.68 3.82 11.88
N GLN A 173 -0.87 4.32 10.95
CA GLN A 173 -0.47 5.72 10.93
C GLN A 173 -1.66 6.66 10.73
N GLN A 174 -2.64 6.31 9.90
CA GLN A 174 -3.90 7.06 9.79
C GLN A 174 -4.68 7.08 11.11
N ALA A 175 -4.74 5.96 11.83
CA ALA A 175 -5.46 5.87 13.10
C ALA A 175 -4.78 6.65 14.24
N ILE A 176 -3.44 6.75 14.21
CA ILE A 176 -2.64 7.49 15.19
C ILE A 176 -2.63 9.00 14.87
N ASN A 177 -2.60 9.36 13.58
CA ASN A 177 -2.55 10.74 13.15
C ASN A 177 -3.92 11.41 13.35
N THR A 178 -4.04 12.21 14.41
CA THR A 178 -5.28 12.92 14.75
C THR A 178 -5.49 14.21 13.97
N CYS A 179 -4.53 14.64 13.12
CA CYS A 179 -4.65 15.84 12.28
C CYS A 179 -5.13 15.44 10.88
N PRO A 180 -6.38 15.75 10.47
CA PRO A 180 -6.89 15.37 9.16
C PRO A 180 -6.27 16.15 7.99
N LYS A 181 -5.63 17.30 8.29
CA LYS A 181 -5.12 18.23 7.28
C LYS A 181 -3.72 17.88 6.78
N ASP A 182 -2.98 17.06 7.54
CA ASP A 182 -1.63 16.67 7.18
C ASP A 182 -1.63 15.25 6.62
N PRO A 183 -1.19 15.06 5.37
CA PRO A 183 -1.15 13.74 4.78
C PRO A 183 -0.14 12.85 5.51
N VAL A 184 -0.49 11.58 5.68
CA VAL A 184 0.35 10.59 6.38
C VAL A 184 1.65 10.35 5.60
N ARG A 185 2.79 10.57 6.26
CA ARG A 185 4.13 10.41 5.68
C ARG A 185 4.75 9.06 6.01
N GLY A 186 5.59 8.55 5.09
CA GLY A 186 6.25 7.25 5.17
C GLY A 186 7.61 7.21 5.88
N PHE A 187 8.02 8.30 6.54
CA PHE A 187 9.29 8.41 7.25
C PHE A 187 9.10 9.04 8.63
N ARG A 188 10.09 8.87 9.50
CA ARG A 188 10.12 9.44 10.84
C ARG A 188 10.54 10.90 10.77
N HIS A 189 9.87 11.75 11.54
CA HIS A 189 10.16 13.18 11.64
C HIS A 189 11.34 13.48 12.60
N ASP A 190 12.09 12.47 13.00
CA ASP A 190 13.30 12.62 13.81
C ASP A 190 14.49 13.10 12.95
N GLU A 191 15.62 13.41 13.60
CA GLU A 191 16.85 13.89 12.93
C GLU A 191 17.37 12.92 11.85
N SER A 192 16.95 11.65 11.88
CA SER A 192 17.45 10.61 10.98
C SER A 192 16.65 10.46 9.68
N SER A 193 15.43 11.03 9.59
CA SER A 193 14.52 10.90 8.42
C SER A 193 14.40 9.46 7.89
N ASN A 194 14.41 8.47 8.79
CA ASN A 194 14.39 7.07 8.43
C ASN A 194 13.00 6.62 7.93
N ALA A 195 12.95 5.73 6.94
CA ALA A 195 11.69 5.10 6.52
C ALA A 195 10.99 4.42 7.71
N LEU A 196 9.67 4.54 7.79
CA LEU A 196 8.88 3.89 8.84
C LEU A 196 9.01 2.37 8.76
N CYS A 197 9.03 1.81 7.55
CA CYS A 197 9.20 0.38 7.28
C CYS A 197 10.68 -0.01 7.02
N SER A 198 11.65 0.73 7.56
CA SER A 198 13.08 0.45 7.34
C SER A 198 13.54 -0.93 7.86
N HIS A 199 12.99 -1.39 9.00
CA HIS A 199 13.27 -2.71 9.54
C HIS A 199 12.77 -3.82 8.60
N LEU A 200 11.52 -3.71 8.12
CA LEU A 200 10.94 -4.63 7.12
C LEU A 200 11.84 -4.75 5.89
N TYR A 201 12.28 -3.61 5.33
CA TYR A 201 13.18 -3.61 4.18
C TYR A 201 14.48 -4.37 4.51
N SER A 202 15.08 -4.09 5.67
CA SER A 202 16.33 -4.71 6.10
C SER A 202 16.23 -6.22 6.21
N MET A 203 15.10 -6.76 6.67
CA MET A 203 14.84 -8.21 6.73
C MET A 203 14.76 -8.85 5.35
N ILE A 204 14.07 -8.21 4.40
CA ILE A 204 13.85 -8.76 3.05
C ILE A 204 15.08 -8.57 2.14
N ARG A 205 15.87 -7.53 2.40
CA ARG A 205 16.97 -7.06 1.52
C ARG A 205 18.05 -8.10 1.26
N GLY A 206 18.30 -9.02 2.19
CA GLY A 206 19.35 -10.04 2.06
C GLY A 206 19.13 -11.02 0.91
N ASN A 207 17.87 -11.36 0.61
CA ASN A 207 17.54 -12.24 -0.51
C ASN A 207 17.19 -11.43 -1.75
N ARG A 208 17.99 -11.59 -2.83
CA ARG A 208 17.84 -10.80 -4.07
C ARG A 208 16.47 -11.01 -4.74
N GLN A 209 15.97 -12.25 -4.79
CA GLN A 209 14.66 -12.56 -5.38
C GLN A 209 13.53 -11.92 -4.57
N HIS A 210 13.54 -12.09 -3.25
CA HIS A 210 12.51 -11.49 -2.38
C HIS A 210 12.56 -9.96 -2.43
N ARG A 211 13.76 -9.36 -2.42
CA ARG A 211 13.97 -7.92 -2.54
C ARG A 211 13.39 -7.37 -3.85
N ARG A 212 13.71 -8.00 -5.00
CA ARG A 212 13.20 -7.59 -6.31
C ARG A 212 11.67 -7.73 -6.39
N ALA A 213 11.13 -8.87 -5.97
CA ALA A 213 9.69 -9.11 -5.96
C ALA A 213 8.95 -8.10 -5.08
N PHE A 214 9.50 -7.78 -3.91
CA PHE A 214 8.96 -6.77 -3.01
C PHE A 214 8.95 -5.38 -3.65
N LEU A 215 10.08 -4.94 -4.22
CA LEU A 215 10.18 -3.62 -4.88
C LEU A 215 9.24 -3.51 -6.08
N ILE A 216 9.15 -4.55 -6.93
CA ILE A 216 8.17 -4.59 -8.03
C ILE A 216 6.75 -4.47 -7.47
N SER A 217 6.42 -5.23 -6.43
CA SER A 217 5.06 -5.20 -5.86
C SER A 217 4.68 -3.84 -5.27
N LEU A 218 5.65 -3.07 -4.76
CA LEU A 218 5.42 -1.69 -4.32
C LEU A 218 5.24 -0.72 -5.50
N LEU A 219 6.05 -0.86 -6.56
CA LEU A 219 5.93 -0.03 -7.76
C LEU A 219 4.63 -0.28 -8.52
N ASN A 220 4.16 -1.52 -8.56
CA ASN A 220 2.88 -1.88 -9.18
C ASN A 220 1.67 -1.24 -8.46
N LEU A 221 1.82 -0.71 -7.24
CA LEU A 221 0.75 0.06 -6.60
C LEU A 221 0.49 1.40 -7.29
N PHE A 222 1.49 1.93 -8.01
CA PHE A 222 1.40 3.18 -8.78
C PHE A 222 0.81 2.98 -10.18
N ASP A 223 0.63 1.73 -10.63
CA ASP A 223 -0.01 1.47 -11.91
C ASP A 223 -1.50 1.83 -11.86
N ASP A 224 -2.02 2.40 -12.94
CA ASP A 224 -3.41 2.86 -13.06
C ASP A 224 -4.44 1.77 -12.74
N THR A 225 -4.09 0.50 -13.02
CA THR A 225 -4.94 -0.66 -12.75
C THR A 225 -5.18 -0.91 -11.26
N ALA A 226 -4.27 -0.46 -10.39
CA ALA A 226 -4.35 -0.69 -8.95
C ALA A 226 -5.37 0.22 -8.24
N LYS A 227 -5.72 1.36 -8.85
CA LYS A 227 -6.64 2.38 -8.29
C LYS A 227 -6.34 2.75 -6.83
N THR A 228 -5.06 2.83 -6.49
CA THR A 228 -4.58 3.16 -5.15
C THR A 228 -4.81 4.64 -4.85
N GLU A 229 -5.27 4.97 -3.65
CA GLU A 229 -5.43 6.37 -3.22
C GLU A 229 -4.09 7.12 -3.18
N VAL A 230 -4.09 8.39 -3.59
CA VAL A 230 -2.89 9.24 -3.65
C VAL A 230 -2.18 9.35 -2.29
N ASN A 231 -2.93 9.38 -1.18
CA ASN A 231 -2.35 9.40 0.17
C ASN A 231 -1.52 8.13 0.47
N MET A 232 -1.98 6.95 0.04
CA MET A 232 -1.22 5.72 0.18
C MET A 232 -0.01 5.72 -0.76
N LEU A 233 -0.14 6.21 -1.99
CA LEU A 233 0.99 6.36 -2.92
C LEU A 233 2.10 7.25 -2.36
N LEU A 234 1.74 8.38 -1.74
CA LEU A 234 2.67 9.25 -1.03
C LEU A 234 3.42 8.50 0.08
N TYR A 235 2.69 7.74 0.91
CA TYR A 235 3.28 6.95 1.99
C TYR A 235 4.28 5.89 1.48
N ILE A 236 3.97 5.23 0.37
CA ILE A 236 4.87 4.26 -0.27
C ILE A 236 6.08 4.95 -0.89
N ALA A 237 5.88 6.08 -1.59
CA ALA A 237 6.96 6.85 -2.20
C ALA A 237 7.97 7.36 -1.15
N ASP A 238 7.47 7.86 -0.01
CA ASP A 238 8.29 8.26 1.13
C ASP A 238 9.15 7.11 1.67
N ASN A 239 8.55 5.91 1.85
CA ASN A 239 9.31 4.74 2.31
C ASN A 239 10.38 4.33 1.30
N LEU A 240 10.05 4.29 0.00
CA LEU A 240 11.00 4.00 -1.07
C LEU A 240 12.16 5.02 -1.04
N ALA A 241 11.87 6.31 -0.96
CA ALA A 241 12.91 7.34 -0.89
C ALA A 241 13.84 7.17 0.33
N CYS A 242 13.31 6.74 1.47
CA CYS A 242 14.03 6.69 2.74
C CYS A 242 14.60 5.31 3.10
N PHE A 243 14.46 4.29 2.24
CA PHE A 243 14.95 2.95 2.56
C PHE A 243 16.48 2.90 2.71
N PRO A 244 17.02 2.05 3.61
CA PRO A 244 18.45 1.90 3.84
C PRO A 244 19.14 0.96 2.82
N TYR A 245 19.05 1.27 1.52
CA TYR A 245 19.90 0.71 0.46
C TYR A 245 21.37 0.64 0.84
N GLN A 246 22.01 -0.51 0.60
CA GLN A 246 23.45 -0.70 0.83
C GLN A 246 24.24 -0.78 -0.48
N THR A 247 23.67 -1.33 -1.55
CA THR A 247 24.34 -1.47 -2.84
C THR A 247 23.74 -0.53 -3.89
N GLN A 248 24.50 -0.27 -4.95
CA GLN A 248 24.03 0.55 -6.07
C GLN A 248 22.93 -0.15 -6.88
N GLU A 249 22.87 -1.49 -6.88
CA GLU A 249 21.85 -2.27 -7.60
C GLU A 249 20.43 -1.86 -7.17
N GLU A 250 20.20 -1.66 -5.88
CA GLU A 250 18.87 -1.45 -5.29
C GLU A 250 18.14 -0.21 -5.88
N PRO A 251 18.70 1.02 -5.83
CA PRO A 251 18.08 2.20 -6.44
C PRO A 251 18.12 2.18 -7.97
N LEU A 252 19.15 1.59 -8.61
CA LEU A 252 19.17 1.45 -10.07
C LEU A 252 18.01 0.58 -10.56
N PHE A 253 17.73 -0.52 -9.86
CA PHE A 253 16.59 -1.39 -10.14
C PHE A 253 15.26 -0.64 -10.04
N ILE A 254 15.08 0.19 -9.01
CA ILE A 254 13.87 0.99 -8.81
C ILE A 254 13.72 2.02 -9.93
N MET A 255 14.74 2.81 -10.24
CA MET A 255 14.66 3.82 -11.30
C MET A 255 14.39 3.21 -12.67
N HIS A 256 14.96 2.04 -12.97
CA HIS A 256 14.69 1.32 -14.20
C HIS A 256 13.22 0.90 -14.33
N HIS A 257 12.63 0.35 -13.26
CA HIS A 257 11.20 -0.02 -13.28
C HIS A 257 10.30 1.21 -13.29
N ILE A 258 10.68 2.30 -12.62
CA ILE A 258 9.99 3.57 -12.76
C ILE A 258 9.97 4.02 -14.23
N ASP A 259 11.08 3.91 -14.97
CA ASP A 259 11.12 4.29 -16.39
C ASP A 259 10.18 3.44 -17.27
N ILE A 260 10.07 2.15 -16.98
CA ILE A 260 9.12 1.27 -17.66
C ILE A 260 7.68 1.69 -17.36
N THR A 261 7.33 1.86 -16.08
CA THR A 261 6.00 2.29 -15.66
C THR A 261 5.64 3.67 -16.25
N LEU A 262 6.57 4.63 -16.24
CA LEU A 262 6.36 5.96 -16.81
C LEU A 262 6.14 5.91 -18.33
N SER A 263 6.91 5.08 -19.05
CA SER A 263 6.77 4.94 -20.50
C SER A 263 5.41 4.34 -20.89
N VAL A 264 4.87 3.42 -20.10
CA VAL A 264 3.60 2.75 -20.41
C VAL A 264 2.41 3.54 -19.85
N SER A 265 2.33 3.71 -18.54
CA SER A 265 1.20 4.35 -17.86
C SER A 265 1.14 5.84 -18.15
N GLY A 266 2.28 6.54 -18.15
CA GLY A 266 2.33 7.98 -18.46
C GLY A 266 1.87 8.30 -19.87
N SER A 267 2.33 7.53 -20.88
CA SER A 267 1.91 7.71 -22.27
C SER A 267 0.42 7.42 -22.47
N ASN A 268 -0.08 6.33 -21.88
CA ASN A 268 -1.50 5.97 -21.93
C ASN A 268 -2.39 7.01 -21.26
N LEU A 269 -1.96 7.58 -20.13
CA LEU A 269 -2.67 8.64 -19.41
C LEU A 269 -2.79 9.91 -20.27
N LEU A 270 -1.68 10.39 -20.83
CA LEU A 270 -1.67 11.58 -21.67
C LEU A 270 -2.52 11.40 -22.94
N GLN A 271 -2.43 10.22 -23.57
CA GLN A 271 -3.24 9.89 -24.74
C GLN A 271 -4.74 9.84 -24.39
N SER A 272 -5.10 9.14 -23.31
CA SER A 272 -6.51 9.02 -22.87
C SER A 272 -7.12 10.38 -22.54
N PHE A 273 -6.34 11.27 -21.92
CA PHE A 273 -6.76 12.63 -21.62
C PHE A 273 -6.96 13.45 -22.91
N LYS A 274 -6.02 13.39 -23.86
CA LYS A 274 -6.14 14.04 -25.17
C LYS A 274 -7.37 13.54 -25.94
N GLU A 275 -7.65 12.24 -25.91
CA GLU A 275 -8.85 11.67 -26.55
C GLU A 275 -10.15 12.13 -25.90
N SER A 276 -10.18 12.29 -24.57
CA SER A 276 -11.36 12.81 -23.85
C SER A 276 -11.72 14.23 -24.31
N MET A 277 -10.72 15.07 -24.56
CA MET A 277 -10.93 16.44 -25.06
C MET A 277 -11.46 16.47 -26.51
N VAL A 278 -11.07 15.50 -27.35
CA VAL A 278 -11.47 15.44 -28.76
C VAL A 278 -12.89 14.87 -28.93
N LYS A 279 -13.31 13.94 -28.06
CA LYS A 279 -14.66 13.31 -28.13
C LYS A 279 -15.78 14.32 -27.85
N ASP A 280 -15.56 15.29 -26.97
CA ASP A 280 -16.57 16.32 -26.68
C ASP A 280 -16.67 17.39 -27.78
N LYS A 281 -15.56 17.75 -28.45
CA LYS A 281 -15.60 18.59 -29.67
C LYS A 281 -16.48 18.00 -30.79
N LYS A 282 -16.63 16.68 -30.86
CA LYS A 282 -17.50 16.01 -31.86
C LYS A 282 -18.98 15.99 -31.45
N LYS A 283 -19.30 16.06 -30.15
CA LYS A 283 -20.68 16.19 -29.66
C LYS A 283 -21.23 17.60 -29.90
N GLU A 284 -20.43 18.64 -29.71
CA GLU A 284 -20.83 20.03 -30.01
C GLU A 284 -21.02 20.29 -31.53
N ARG A 285 -20.40 19.46 -32.39
CA ARG A 285 -20.48 19.60 -33.85
C ARG A 285 -21.60 18.81 -34.52
N LYS A 286 -22.59 18.28 -33.81
CA LYS A 286 -23.86 17.84 -34.44
C LYS A 286 -24.83 19.03 -34.47
N PRO A 287 -25.04 19.71 -35.61
CA PRO A 287 -26.17 20.61 -35.74
C PRO A 287 -27.43 19.77 -35.87
N SER A 288 -28.47 20.19 -35.17
CA SER A 288 -29.86 19.84 -35.47
C SER A 288 -30.16 20.14 -36.94
N SER A 289 -30.38 19.10 -37.73
CA SER A 289 -31.16 19.21 -38.97
C SER A 289 -32.23 18.12 -38.92
N ASP A 290 -33.43 18.57 -38.61
CA ASP A 290 -34.69 17.85 -38.78
C ASP A 290 -34.96 17.53 -40.26
N GLU A 291 -35.71 16.44 -40.47
CA GLU A 291 -36.55 16.12 -41.64
C GLU A 291 -35.81 15.78 -42.96
N GLU A 292 -36.05 14.69 -43.72
CA GLU A 292 -37.21 13.83 -43.95
C GLU A 292 -36.81 12.43 -44.51
N THR A 293 -37.53 11.41 -44.03
CA THR A 293 -38.06 10.16 -44.66
C THR A 293 -37.37 9.32 -45.76
N GLU A 294 -37.40 8.00 -45.47
CA GLU A 294 -37.71 6.82 -46.32
C GLU A 294 -36.71 6.34 -47.40
N SER A 295 -36.12 5.16 -47.19
CA SER A 295 -36.70 3.88 -47.69
C SER A 295 -35.72 2.71 -47.58
N ASP A 296 -36.30 1.57 -47.22
CA ASP A 296 -35.73 0.23 -47.05
C ASP A 296 -34.91 -0.31 -48.24
N SER A 297 -33.88 -1.11 -47.94
CA SER A 297 -33.86 -2.57 -48.26
C SER A 297 -32.44 -3.15 -48.29
N ASN A 298 -32.13 -3.89 -47.22
CA ASN A 298 -31.67 -5.29 -47.19
C ASN A 298 -30.62 -5.87 -48.19
N SER A 299 -29.64 -6.56 -47.56
CA SER A 299 -29.02 -7.83 -47.98
C SER A 299 -28.01 -7.88 -49.13
N GLY A 300 -26.80 -8.36 -48.83
CA GLY A 300 -25.98 -9.08 -49.81
C GLY A 300 -24.48 -9.07 -49.53
N SER A 301 -23.95 -10.21 -49.15
CA SER A 301 -22.54 -10.48 -48.84
C SER A 301 -21.68 -10.70 -50.10
N GLU A 302 -20.36 -10.66 -49.88
CA GLU A 302 -19.26 -11.28 -50.65
C GLU A 302 -18.48 -10.44 -51.68
N SER A 303 -17.22 -10.18 -51.29
CA SER A 303 -15.98 -10.55 -52.00
C SER A 303 -15.86 -10.33 -53.51
N GLU A 304 -14.90 -9.50 -53.94
CA GLU A 304 -13.58 -9.95 -54.45
C GLU A 304 -12.79 -8.77 -55.06
N SER A 305 -11.48 -8.96 -55.06
CA SER A 305 -10.39 -8.19 -55.65
C SER A 305 -10.46 -8.07 -57.18
N GLU A 306 -9.97 -6.97 -57.76
CA GLU A 306 -8.79 -6.91 -58.65
C GLU A 306 -8.65 -5.56 -59.42
N GLU A 307 -7.39 -5.11 -59.46
CA GLU A 307 -6.62 -4.42 -60.51
C GLU A 307 -7.04 -3.10 -61.23
N GLU A 308 -6.07 -2.17 -61.15
CA GLU A 308 -5.47 -1.31 -62.19
C GLU A 308 -6.27 -0.25 -62.99
N ALA A 309 -5.90 1.01 -62.65
CA ALA A 309 -5.42 2.08 -63.53
C ALA A 309 -6.37 2.78 -64.53
N SER A 310 -6.78 4.01 -64.20
CA SER A 310 -6.79 5.16 -65.13
C SER A 310 -6.93 6.52 -64.41
N LYS A 311 -5.91 7.39 -64.51
CA LYS A 311 -5.98 8.87 -64.27
C LYS A 311 -6.54 9.56 -65.55
N PRO A 312 -6.93 10.88 -65.61
CA PRO A 312 -6.50 11.99 -64.74
C PRO A 312 -7.50 13.15 -64.46
N ARG A 313 -7.05 14.03 -63.53
CA ARG A 313 -7.29 15.49 -63.40
C ARG A 313 -8.66 15.98 -62.90
N ARG A 314 -8.66 16.56 -61.67
CA ARG A 314 -8.79 18.03 -61.45
C ARG A 314 -8.54 18.43 -59.99
N LEU A 315 -7.46 19.20 -59.82
CA LEU A 315 -7.33 20.39 -58.96
C LEU A 315 -8.11 20.41 -57.63
N ARG A 316 -7.45 20.02 -56.51
CA ARG A 316 -7.81 20.54 -55.18
C ARG A 316 -6.56 20.95 -54.40
N LYS A 317 -6.33 22.26 -54.46
CA LYS A 317 -5.84 23.17 -53.41
C LYS A 317 -5.21 22.47 -52.19
N ARG A 318 -3.88 22.61 -52.06
CA ARG A 318 -3.17 22.50 -50.79
C ARG A 318 -3.89 23.36 -49.75
N VAL A 319 -4.42 22.75 -48.70
CA VAL A 319 -4.64 23.42 -47.43
C VAL A 319 -3.42 23.06 -46.59
N ASN A 320 -2.59 24.06 -46.31
CA ASN A 320 -1.46 23.96 -45.40
C ASN A 320 -1.94 23.42 -44.05
N SER A 321 -1.47 22.23 -43.69
CA SER A 321 -1.57 21.62 -42.36
C SER A 321 -0.30 21.94 -41.57
N GLU A 322 0.08 23.21 -41.51
CA GLU A 322 1.26 23.66 -40.77
C GLU A 322 0.90 24.92 -39.99
N SER A 323 0.03 24.80 -38.99
CA SER A 323 -0.15 25.81 -37.93
C SER A 323 -0.99 25.32 -36.73
N ASP A 324 -0.98 24.03 -36.38
CA ASP A 324 -1.74 23.52 -35.20
C ASP A 324 -0.84 23.23 -33.99
N SER A 325 0.48 23.42 -34.07
CA SER A 325 1.39 23.07 -32.95
C SER A 325 1.35 24.05 -31.78
N ASP A 326 1.01 25.32 -32.02
CA ASP A 326 1.17 26.37 -31.02
C ASP A 326 -0.10 26.57 -30.17
N GLU A 327 -1.27 26.10 -30.63
CA GLU A 327 -2.52 26.14 -29.87
C GLU A 327 -2.63 25.00 -28.84
N GLU A 328 -1.91 23.88 -29.01
CA GLU A 328 -1.93 22.76 -28.06
C GLU A 328 -1.24 23.07 -26.72
N ASN A 329 -0.42 24.13 -26.65
CA ASN A 329 0.35 24.53 -25.46
C ASN A 329 -0.22 25.74 -24.71
N ASP A 330 -1.33 26.34 -25.15
CA ASP A 330 -1.96 27.47 -24.45
C ASP A 330 -2.99 26.97 -23.41
N ILE A 331 -2.82 27.38 -22.15
CA ILE A 331 -3.73 27.08 -21.04
C ILE A 331 -5.18 27.43 -21.41
N ASN A 332 -5.41 28.56 -22.09
CA ASN A 332 -6.78 28.99 -22.41
C ASN A 332 -7.38 28.18 -23.56
N ALA A 333 -6.57 27.68 -24.50
CA ALA A 333 -7.01 26.78 -25.56
C ALA A 333 -7.39 25.40 -25.00
N VAL A 334 -6.56 24.85 -24.10
CA VAL A 334 -6.83 23.56 -23.44
C VAL A 334 -8.05 23.66 -22.52
N MET A 335 -8.22 24.77 -21.78
CA MET A 335 -9.41 25.01 -20.93
C MET A 335 -10.73 24.97 -21.72
N LYS A 336 -10.75 25.46 -22.97
CA LYS A 336 -11.94 25.39 -23.85
C LYS A 336 -12.24 23.97 -24.37
N CYS A 337 -11.28 23.07 -24.28
CA CYS A 337 -11.39 21.69 -24.76
C CYS A 337 -11.72 20.69 -23.62
N LEU A 338 -11.87 21.18 -22.38
CA LEU A 338 -12.16 20.33 -21.24
C LEU A 338 -13.58 19.73 -21.34
N PRO A 339 -13.75 18.45 -20.98
CA PRO A 339 -15.07 17.83 -20.86
C PRO A 339 -16.00 18.61 -19.92
N GLU A 340 -17.28 18.68 -20.28
CA GLU A 340 -18.33 19.20 -19.38
C GLU A 340 -18.49 18.30 -18.14
N ASN A 341 -18.19 17.00 -18.28
CA ASN A 341 -18.21 16.06 -17.18
C ASN A 341 -16.95 16.20 -16.32
N SER A 342 -17.17 16.47 -15.03
CA SER A 342 -16.14 16.56 -14.00
C SER A 342 -15.38 15.25 -13.71
N ALA A 343 -15.99 14.08 -13.93
CA ALA A 343 -15.41 12.81 -13.47
C ALA A 343 -14.08 12.43 -14.14
N PRO A 344 -13.93 12.50 -15.49
CA PRO A 344 -12.66 12.20 -16.15
C PRO A 344 -11.51 13.14 -15.75
N LEU A 345 -11.83 14.40 -15.40
CA LEU A 345 -10.83 15.38 -14.95
C LEU A 345 -10.29 15.03 -13.56
N ILE A 346 -11.15 14.58 -12.65
CA ILE A 346 -10.75 14.14 -11.31
C ILE A 346 -9.95 12.84 -11.40
N GLU A 347 -10.38 11.91 -12.25
CA GLU A 347 -9.65 10.66 -12.48
C GLU A 347 -8.24 10.94 -13.04
N PHE A 348 -8.13 11.81 -14.06
CA PHE A 348 -6.84 12.27 -14.58
C PHE A 348 -6.00 12.96 -13.51
N ALA A 349 -6.58 13.85 -12.71
CA ALA A 349 -5.89 14.54 -11.63
C ALA A 349 -5.33 13.54 -10.60
N ASN A 350 -6.10 12.53 -10.20
CA ASN A 350 -5.66 11.52 -9.23
C ASN A 350 -4.56 10.62 -9.80
N VAL A 351 -4.73 10.13 -11.03
CA VAL A 351 -3.75 9.23 -11.67
C VAL A 351 -2.45 9.97 -11.99
N SER A 352 -2.53 11.23 -12.45
CA SER A 352 -1.35 12.06 -12.72
C SER A 352 -0.51 12.32 -11.45
N GLN A 353 -1.11 12.39 -10.25
CA GLN A 353 -0.33 12.48 -9.01
C GLN A 353 0.53 11.24 -8.76
N GLY A 354 0.06 10.05 -9.11
CA GLY A 354 0.84 8.81 -9.00
C GLY A 354 2.08 8.85 -9.89
N ILE A 355 1.90 9.24 -11.15
CA ILE A 355 2.99 9.42 -12.12
C ILE A 355 3.98 10.51 -11.68
N LEU A 356 3.47 11.65 -11.20
CA LEU A 356 4.28 12.75 -10.68
C LEU A 356 5.12 12.32 -9.47
N LEU A 357 4.55 11.56 -8.53
CA LEU A 357 5.29 11.00 -7.40
C LEU A 357 6.43 10.09 -7.86
N LEU A 358 6.21 9.25 -8.87
CA LEU A 358 7.26 8.39 -9.44
C LEU A 358 8.38 9.21 -10.10
N LEU A 359 8.05 10.26 -10.86
CA LEU A 359 9.02 11.18 -11.44
C LEU A 359 9.87 11.86 -10.36
N MET A 360 9.22 12.37 -9.31
CA MET A 360 9.92 13.00 -8.19
C MET A 360 10.78 11.99 -7.42
N LEU A 361 10.31 10.76 -7.23
CA LEU A 361 11.06 9.69 -6.57
C LEU A 361 12.30 9.31 -7.36
N LYS A 362 12.19 9.13 -8.69
CA LYS A 362 13.33 8.88 -9.57
C LYS A 362 14.36 10.00 -9.47
N GLN A 363 13.91 11.26 -9.58
CA GLN A 363 14.81 12.41 -9.51
C GLN A 363 15.50 12.53 -8.13
N HIS A 364 14.76 12.24 -7.05
CA HIS A 364 15.31 12.19 -5.71
C HIS A 364 16.38 11.10 -5.56
N LEU A 365 16.09 9.85 -5.98
CA LEU A 365 17.05 8.75 -5.91
C LEU A 365 18.30 9.02 -6.74
N LYS A 366 18.15 9.60 -7.94
CA LYS A 366 19.27 10.04 -8.77
C LYS A 366 20.16 11.05 -8.04
N ASN A 367 19.55 12.06 -7.42
CA ASN A 367 20.27 13.11 -6.68
C ASN A 367 20.94 12.57 -5.41
N LEU A 368 20.22 11.76 -4.62
CA LEU A 368 20.68 11.14 -3.37
C LEU A 368 21.92 10.27 -3.60
N CYS A 369 21.90 9.48 -4.68
CA CYS A 369 22.97 8.53 -5.02
C CYS A 369 24.05 9.13 -5.94
N GLY A 370 23.79 10.28 -6.55
CA GLY A 370 24.70 10.94 -7.49
C GLY A 370 24.96 10.16 -8.78
N PHE A 371 23.96 9.45 -9.31
CA PHE A 371 24.11 8.70 -10.56
C PHE A 371 23.99 9.60 -11.80
N SER A 372 24.77 9.30 -12.83
CA SER A 372 24.61 9.92 -14.15
C SER A 372 23.49 9.25 -14.94
N ASP A 373 22.84 10.00 -15.84
CA ASP A 373 21.82 9.45 -16.74
C ASP A 373 22.36 8.28 -17.58
N SER A 374 23.60 8.40 -18.04
CA SER A 374 24.29 7.34 -18.79
C SER A 374 24.39 6.02 -18.00
N LYS A 375 24.53 6.08 -16.68
CA LYS A 375 24.62 4.90 -15.83
C LYS A 375 23.25 4.28 -15.60
N ILE A 376 22.22 5.11 -15.44
CA ILE A 376 20.83 4.66 -15.29
C ILE A 376 20.37 3.97 -16.58
N GLN A 377 20.63 4.58 -17.73
CA GLN A 377 20.23 4.03 -19.04
C GLN A 377 20.94 2.72 -19.40
N LYS A 378 22.20 2.54 -18.97
CA LYS A 378 22.97 1.32 -19.23
C LYS A 378 22.60 0.16 -18.31
N TYR A 379 21.94 0.43 -17.18
CA TYR A 379 21.59 -0.61 -16.23
C TYR A 379 20.56 -1.59 -16.83
N SER A 380 20.83 -2.89 -16.69
CA SER A 380 19.85 -3.93 -17.01
C SER A 380 19.65 -4.91 -15.84
N PRO A 381 18.40 -5.27 -15.48
CA PRO A 381 18.13 -6.23 -14.42
C PRO A 381 18.71 -7.65 -14.66
N SER A 382 18.98 -7.99 -15.93
CA SER A 382 19.56 -9.28 -16.34
C SER A 382 21.09 -9.33 -16.19
N GLU A 383 21.75 -8.19 -15.98
CA GLU A 383 23.19 -8.15 -15.75
C GLU A 383 23.57 -8.85 -14.43
N SER A 384 24.82 -9.33 -14.41
CA SER A 384 25.38 -9.98 -13.22
C SER A 384 25.35 -9.03 -12.03
N ALA A 385 24.85 -9.54 -10.88
CA ALA A 385 24.75 -8.77 -9.65
C ALA A 385 26.10 -8.13 -9.23
N LYS A 386 27.21 -8.82 -9.53
CA LYS A 386 28.58 -8.37 -9.21
C LYS A 386 28.94 -7.01 -9.83
N VAL A 387 28.30 -6.61 -10.93
CA VAL A 387 28.60 -5.36 -11.63
C VAL A 387 28.22 -4.13 -10.78
N TYR A 388 27.12 -4.24 -10.03
CA TYR A 388 26.55 -3.13 -9.23
C TYR A 388 26.56 -3.39 -7.71
N ASP A 389 27.33 -4.38 -7.26
CA ASP A 389 27.47 -4.77 -5.84
C ASP A 389 28.34 -3.79 -5.02
N LYS A 390 28.56 -2.59 -5.54
CA LYS A 390 29.34 -1.55 -4.85
C LYS A 390 28.49 -0.89 -3.79
N ALA A 391 29.10 -0.59 -2.64
CA ALA A 391 28.47 0.22 -1.60
C ALA A 391 28.02 1.57 -2.17
N ILE A 392 26.84 2.02 -1.72
CA ILE A 392 26.26 3.27 -2.18
C ILE A 392 26.66 4.44 -1.27
N ASN A 393 27.14 5.53 -1.87
CA ASN A 393 27.38 6.78 -1.16
C ASN A 393 26.14 7.66 -1.25
N ARG A 394 25.63 8.11 -0.10
CA ARG A 394 24.46 9.00 -0.01
C ARG A 394 24.90 10.42 0.27
N LYS A 395 24.42 11.37 -0.52
CA LYS A 395 24.62 12.79 -0.24
C LYS A 395 23.81 13.20 0.98
N THR A 396 24.43 13.98 1.87
CA THR A 396 23.77 14.58 3.03
C THR A 396 22.86 15.74 2.62
N GLY A 397 21.76 15.95 3.35
CA GLY A 397 20.84 17.08 3.13
C GLY A 397 19.91 16.94 1.91
N VAL A 398 19.87 15.78 1.26
CA VAL A 398 18.92 15.50 0.17
C VAL A 398 17.69 14.81 0.75
N HIS A 399 16.59 15.56 0.89
CA HIS A 399 15.34 15.05 1.45
C HIS A 399 14.27 14.90 0.36
N PHE A 400 13.46 13.85 0.47
CA PHE A 400 12.31 13.65 -0.42
C PHE A 400 11.13 14.48 0.07
N HIS A 401 10.71 15.46 -0.74
CA HIS A 401 9.61 16.35 -0.42
C HIS A 401 8.79 16.66 -1.68
N PRO A 402 7.75 15.85 -1.98
CA PRO A 402 6.93 16.04 -3.15
C PRO A 402 5.94 17.20 -2.97
N LYS A 403 6.43 18.44 -3.08
CA LYS A 403 5.66 19.65 -2.76
C LYS A 403 4.33 19.74 -3.52
N GLN A 404 4.36 19.50 -4.84
CA GLN A 404 3.15 19.57 -5.67
C GLN A 404 2.07 18.57 -5.22
N THR A 405 2.45 17.32 -4.94
CA THR A 405 1.50 16.30 -4.44
C THR A 405 1.01 16.61 -3.03
N LEU A 406 1.88 17.13 -2.15
CA LEU A 406 1.47 17.55 -0.81
C LEU A 406 0.47 18.70 -0.87
N ASP A 407 0.71 19.68 -1.74
CA ASP A 407 -0.19 20.82 -1.92
C ASP A 407 -1.52 20.36 -2.55
N PHE A 408 -1.51 19.41 -3.49
CA PHE A 408 -2.70 18.75 -4.06
C PHE A 408 -3.52 18.01 -3.00
N LEU A 409 -2.87 17.28 -2.08
CA LEU A 409 -3.56 16.56 -1.01
C LEU A 409 -4.15 17.52 0.04
N ARG A 410 -3.46 18.63 0.33
CA ARG A 410 -3.93 19.66 1.27
C ARG A 410 -5.08 20.50 0.74
N SER A 411 -5.15 20.71 -0.57
CA SER A 411 -6.23 21.46 -1.21
C SER A 411 -7.54 20.67 -1.31
N ASP A 412 -7.56 19.41 -0.84
CA ASP A 412 -8.70 18.48 -0.93
C ASP A 412 -9.25 18.36 -2.36
N MET A 413 -8.38 18.51 -3.37
CA MET A 413 -8.74 18.33 -4.79
C MET A 413 -9.24 16.92 -5.12
N ALA A 414 -9.01 15.96 -4.22
CA ALA A 414 -9.57 14.62 -4.29
C ALA A 414 -11.10 14.58 -4.00
N ASN A 415 -11.64 15.55 -3.24
CA ASN A 415 -13.05 15.60 -2.82
C ASN A 415 -13.79 16.91 -3.16
N SER A 416 -13.10 17.95 -3.61
CA SER A 416 -13.72 19.26 -3.85
C SER A 416 -14.52 19.34 -5.16
N LYS A 417 -15.66 20.04 -5.12
CA LYS A 417 -16.43 20.43 -6.32
C LYS A 417 -15.48 21.13 -7.30
N ILE A 418 -15.45 20.69 -8.56
CA ILE A 418 -14.55 21.26 -9.57
C ILE A 418 -14.87 22.74 -9.77
N THR A 419 -14.06 23.61 -9.18
CA THR A 419 -14.07 25.04 -9.48
C THR A 419 -13.23 25.30 -10.72
N GLU A 420 -13.43 26.46 -11.34
CA GLU A 420 -12.67 26.84 -12.54
C GLU A 420 -11.18 27.05 -12.27
N GLU A 421 -10.83 27.33 -11.01
CA GLU A 421 -9.46 27.36 -10.52
C GLU A 421 -8.83 25.96 -10.49
N VAL A 422 -9.58 24.95 -10.04
CA VAL A 422 -9.15 23.54 -10.05
C VAL A 422 -8.90 23.06 -11.48
N LYS A 423 -9.80 23.38 -12.43
CA LYS A 423 -9.59 23.06 -13.86
C LYS A 423 -8.33 23.72 -14.42
N ARG A 424 -8.11 25.01 -14.13
CA ARG A 424 -6.88 25.71 -14.55
C ARG A 424 -5.63 25.07 -13.96
N SER A 425 -5.69 24.57 -12.72
CA SER A 425 -4.58 23.85 -12.09
C SER A 425 -4.29 22.51 -12.79
N ILE A 426 -5.33 21.75 -13.14
CA ILE A 426 -5.19 20.48 -13.87
C ILE A 426 -4.59 20.71 -15.26
N VAL A 427 -5.03 21.77 -15.96
CA VAL A 427 -4.47 22.13 -17.27
C VAL A 427 -3.00 22.52 -17.19
N LYS A 428 -2.61 23.29 -16.16
CA LYS A 428 -1.19 23.59 -15.92
C LYS A 428 -0.38 22.32 -15.69
N GLN A 429 -0.90 21.41 -14.87
CA GLN A 429 -0.25 20.12 -14.60
C GLN A 429 -0.14 19.23 -15.85
N TYR A 430 -1.06 19.34 -16.81
CA TYR A 430 -0.96 18.62 -18.08
C TYR A 430 0.11 19.18 -19.01
N LEU A 431 0.36 20.49 -18.95
CA LEU A 431 1.34 21.17 -19.78
C LEU A 431 2.78 21.10 -19.22
N ASP A 432 2.91 20.96 -17.90
CA ASP A 432 4.17 20.70 -17.19
C ASP A 432 4.60 19.23 -17.35
#